data_AF-L1JNV7-F1
#
_entry.id   AF-L1JNV7-F1
#
_cell.length_a   1.000
_cell.length_b   1.000
_cell.length_c   1.000
_cell.angle_alpha   90.00
_cell.angle_beta   90.00
_cell.angle_gamma   90.00
#
_symmetry.space_group_name_H-M   'P 1'
#
loop_
_entity.id
_entity.type
_entity.pdbx_description
1 polymer ?
#
loop_
_entity_poly.entity_id
_entity_poly.type
_entity_poly.pdbx_seq_one_letter_code
_entity_poly.pdbx_strand_id
1 'polypeptide(L)'
;LRLCRNAFNSVGAVWFNVPQRVSLGFETQFSFRITDPVRNCSVSAQNAGRCINRGGDGLAFVVHDNGTPFALGGNGSNLGYGGIDNSIAFELDTWYNANLGDVYLNHLAVHTMGTEQNEPSLRSRIAHTSALPNLADGNVHTMRIRYEVWIRPEVVQDPSYFASPRAIQVLKRRPGNMQIWMDDLDRPILSFPFNIDEVLSLTSGHAWVGFTASTGSVSQVHEILSWTFQD
;
A
#
# COMPACT_ATOMS: atom_id res chain seq x y z
N LEU A 1 -0.52 -12.73 -11.73
CA LEU A 1 -1.33 -13.20 -10.58
C LEU A 1 -2.48 -12.24 -10.37
N ARG A 2 -3.73 -12.71 -10.35
CA ARG A 2 -4.91 -11.88 -10.05
C ARG A 2 -5.23 -11.97 -8.56
N LEU A 3 -5.34 -10.82 -7.88
CA LEU A 3 -5.49 -10.79 -6.41
C LEU A 3 -6.91 -11.08 -5.93
N CYS A 4 -7.93 -10.58 -6.63
CA CYS A 4 -9.33 -10.86 -6.32
C CYS A 4 -10.20 -10.99 -7.58
N ARG A 5 -11.45 -11.46 -7.43
CA ARG A 5 -12.41 -11.56 -8.54
C ARG A 5 -12.85 -10.16 -8.96
N ASN A 6 -13.12 -9.96 -10.26
CA ASN A 6 -13.82 -8.75 -10.72
C ASN A 6 -15.32 -8.88 -10.45
N ALA A 7 -15.69 -8.74 -9.19
CA ALA A 7 -17.06 -8.72 -8.70
C ALA A 7 -17.15 -7.70 -7.56
N PHE A 8 -18.35 -7.28 -7.18
CA PHE A 8 -18.53 -6.40 -6.02
C PHE A 8 -18.10 -7.07 -4.73
N ASN A 9 -17.61 -6.27 -3.78
CA ASN A 9 -17.27 -6.69 -2.42
C ASN A 9 -16.29 -7.89 -2.36
N SER A 10 -15.42 -8.03 -3.37
CA SER A 10 -14.42 -9.08 -3.43
C SER A 10 -13.16 -8.66 -2.67
N VAL A 11 -12.47 -9.64 -2.10
CA VAL A 11 -11.21 -9.45 -1.39
C VAL A 11 -10.31 -10.64 -1.66
N GLY A 12 -9.00 -10.42 -1.63
CA GLY A 12 -8.02 -11.49 -1.72
C GLY A 12 -6.65 -11.05 -1.24
N ALA A 13 -5.83 -12.05 -0.93
CA ALA A 13 -4.46 -11.87 -0.50
C ALA A 13 -3.57 -12.98 -1.05
N VAL A 14 -2.29 -12.66 -1.23
CA VAL A 14 -1.24 -13.62 -1.53
C VAL A 14 -0.02 -13.29 -0.68
N TRP A 15 0.64 -14.30 -0.16
CA TRP A 15 1.79 -14.17 0.73
C TRP A 15 2.92 -15.05 0.24
N PHE A 16 4.17 -14.69 0.54
CA PHE A 16 5.22 -15.71 0.53
C PHE A 16 4.87 -16.83 1.51
N ASN A 17 5.20 -18.06 1.13
CA ASN A 17 5.00 -19.23 1.97
C ASN A 17 5.93 -19.28 3.18
N VAL A 18 7.04 -18.53 3.14
CA VAL A 18 8.02 -18.40 4.22
C VAL A 18 8.14 -16.92 4.61
N PRO A 19 8.15 -16.57 5.91
CA PRO A 19 8.46 -15.21 6.35
C PRO A 19 9.81 -14.74 5.81
N GLN A 20 9.86 -13.51 5.31
CA GLN A 20 11.07 -12.88 4.81
C GLN A 20 11.72 -12.06 5.93
N ARG A 21 13.05 -11.95 5.94
CA ARG A 21 13.74 -11.06 6.87
C ARG A 21 13.45 -9.61 6.45
N VAL A 22 13.01 -8.79 7.39
CA VAL A 22 12.64 -7.38 7.14
C VAL A 22 13.35 -6.41 8.07
N SER A 23 13.85 -6.87 9.22
CA SER A 23 14.47 -6.01 10.23
C SER A 23 15.85 -5.47 9.86
N LEU A 24 16.52 -6.06 8.86
CA LEU A 24 17.86 -5.63 8.41
C LEU A 24 17.83 -4.67 7.20
N GLY A 25 16.64 -4.29 6.76
CA GLY A 25 16.44 -3.64 5.48
C GLY A 25 15.90 -4.63 4.45
N PHE A 26 15.30 -4.10 3.40
CA PHE A 26 14.87 -4.89 2.25
C PHE A 26 14.65 -3.97 1.04
N GLU A 27 14.65 -4.56 -0.14
CA GLU A 27 14.13 -3.98 -1.36
C GLU A 27 13.11 -4.93 -1.99
N THR A 28 11.95 -4.38 -2.36
CA THR A 28 10.95 -5.10 -3.13
C THR A 28 10.59 -4.27 -4.36
N GLN A 29 10.41 -4.94 -5.49
CA GLN A 29 9.96 -4.33 -6.73
C GLN A 29 8.91 -5.22 -7.35
N PHE A 30 7.82 -4.63 -7.82
CA PHE A 30 6.77 -5.36 -8.50
C PHE A 30 6.14 -4.51 -9.59
N SER A 31 5.73 -5.17 -10.67
CA SER A 31 4.90 -4.56 -11.69
C SER A 31 3.46 -5.01 -11.52
N PHE A 32 2.51 -4.10 -11.67
CA PHE A 32 1.09 -4.37 -11.52
C PHE A 32 0.30 -3.67 -12.63
N ARG A 33 -0.95 -4.09 -12.78
CA ARG A 33 -1.90 -3.48 -13.71
C ARG A 33 -3.30 -3.52 -13.12
N ILE A 34 -4.05 -2.44 -13.29
CA ILE A 34 -5.46 -2.34 -12.90
C ILE A 34 -6.33 -2.15 -14.16
N THR A 35 -7.28 -3.06 -14.41
CA THR A 35 -8.11 -3.07 -15.63
C THR A 35 -9.58 -3.35 -15.34
N ASP A 36 -10.38 -3.34 -16.40
CA ASP A 36 -11.81 -3.67 -16.44
C ASP A 36 -12.65 -3.08 -15.29
N PRO A 37 -12.59 -1.74 -15.07
CA PRO A 37 -13.48 -1.10 -14.13
C PRO A 37 -14.95 -1.33 -14.53
N VAL A 38 -15.82 -1.48 -13.53
CA VAL A 38 -17.25 -1.65 -13.78
C VAL A 38 -17.80 -0.50 -14.64
N ARG A 39 -18.51 -0.87 -15.71
CA ARG A 39 -19.17 0.10 -16.61
C ARG A 39 -20.61 0.30 -16.17
N ASN A 40 -20.81 0.83 -14.96
CA ASN A 40 -22.15 1.10 -14.45
C ASN A 40 -22.26 2.56 -14.00
N CYS A 41 -22.97 3.35 -14.80
CA CYS A 41 -23.14 4.80 -14.65
C CYS A 41 -24.04 5.20 -13.47
N SER A 42 -24.66 4.22 -12.79
CA SER A 42 -25.42 4.44 -11.55
C SER A 42 -24.51 4.50 -10.32
N VAL A 43 -23.33 3.88 -10.38
CA VAL A 43 -22.33 3.86 -9.29
C VAL A 43 -21.03 4.57 -9.68
N SER A 44 -20.78 4.78 -10.98
CA SER A 44 -19.63 5.54 -11.45
C SER A 44 -19.94 7.03 -11.57
N ALA A 45 -18.93 7.88 -11.34
CA ALA A 45 -19.10 9.33 -11.36
C ALA A 45 -19.54 9.81 -12.76
N GLN A 46 -20.60 10.60 -12.81
CA GLN A 46 -21.02 11.30 -14.02
C GLN A 46 -20.24 12.61 -14.13
N ASN A 47 -19.55 12.84 -15.24
CA ASN A 47 -18.95 14.13 -15.54
C ASN A 47 -19.59 14.69 -16.81
N ALA A 48 -20.29 15.83 -16.69
CA ALA A 48 -20.99 16.48 -17.79
C ALA A 48 -21.89 15.54 -18.62
N GLY A 49 -22.61 14.62 -17.95
CA GLY A 49 -23.49 13.64 -18.61
C GLY A 49 -22.77 12.46 -19.28
N ARG A 50 -21.44 12.36 -19.16
CA ARG A 50 -20.66 11.19 -19.61
C ARG A 50 -20.38 10.26 -18.44
N CYS A 51 -20.64 8.98 -18.69
CA CYS A 51 -20.27 7.90 -17.80
C CYS A 51 -18.76 7.72 -17.81
N ILE A 52 -18.10 8.00 -16.69
CA ILE A 52 -16.69 7.66 -16.52
C ILE A 52 -16.65 6.24 -15.94
N ASN A 53 -15.94 5.33 -16.59
CA ASN A 53 -15.68 4.02 -16.00
C ASN A 53 -14.70 4.24 -14.85
N ARG A 54 -15.14 4.02 -13.61
CA ARG A 54 -14.29 4.11 -12.43
C ARG A 54 -14.46 2.84 -11.61
N GLY A 55 -13.36 2.18 -11.34
CA GLY A 55 -13.28 1.04 -10.44
C GLY A 55 -12.76 1.47 -9.07
N GLY A 56 -12.83 0.52 -8.15
CA GLY A 56 -12.33 0.63 -6.79
C GLY A 56 -12.16 -0.76 -6.19
N ASP A 57 -11.50 -0.91 -5.05
CA ASP A 57 -10.97 0.19 -4.22
C ASP A 57 -9.46 0.35 -4.43
N GLY A 58 -8.73 -0.76 -4.53
CA GLY A 58 -7.29 -0.72 -4.81
C GLY A 58 -6.58 -2.00 -4.42
N LEU A 59 -5.26 -1.91 -4.29
CA LEU A 59 -4.42 -2.99 -3.79
C LEU A 59 -3.38 -2.44 -2.79
N ALA A 60 -2.75 -3.32 -2.02
CA ALA A 60 -1.66 -2.94 -1.14
C ALA A 60 -0.54 -3.98 -1.19
N PHE A 61 0.71 -3.53 -1.07
CA PHE A 61 1.79 -4.38 -0.59
C PHE A 61 1.77 -4.35 0.94
N VAL A 62 1.89 -5.51 1.59
CA VAL A 62 1.71 -5.62 3.03
C VAL A 62 2.86 -6.42 3.64
N VAL A 63 3.34 -5.94 4.79
CA VAL A 63 4.26 -6.65 5.68
C VAL A 63 3.53 -6.92 6.99
N HIS A 64 3.44 -8.18 7.43
CA HIS A 64 2.76 -8.52 8.68
C HIS A 64 3.40 -9.70 9.43
N ASP A 65 3.24 -9.70 10.76
CA ASP A 65 3.47 -10.88 11.61
C ASP A 65 2.26 -11.08 12.54
N ASN A 66 1.10 -11.35 11.94
CA ASN A 66 -0.18 -11.49 12.66
C ASN A 66 -0.44 -12.90 13.22
N GLY A 67 0.61 -13.75 13.26
CA GLY A 67 0.52 -15.13 13.74
C GLY A 67 -0.03 -16.15 12.73
N THR A 68 -0.32 -15.77 11.47
CA THR A 68 -0.76 -16.70 10.42
C THR A 68 -0.19 -16.35 9.04
N PRO A 69 0.16 -17.33 8.19
CA PRO A 69 0.57 -17.08 6.80
C PRO A 69 -0.63 -16.79 5.85
N PHE A 70 -1.86 -16.72 6.37
CA PHE A 70 -3.09 -16.58 5.58
C PHE A 70 -3.90 -15.33 5.94
N ALA A 71 -3.22 -14.26 6.37
CA ALA A 71 -3.89 -13.02 6.76
C ALA A 71 -4.79 -12.48 5.64
N LEU A 72 -6.00 -12.06 5.99
CA LEU A 72 -6.97 -11.48 5.07
C LEU A 72 -7.86 -10.51 5.83
N GLY A 73 -7.80 -9.23 5.45
CA GLY A 73 -8.63 -8.16 5.99
C GLY A 73 -9.98 -8.02 5.27
N GLY A 74 -10.64 -6.88 5.53
CA GLY A 74 -11.94 -6.54 4.93
C GLY A 74 -11.88 -6.19 3.45
N ASN A 75 -13.05 -6.16 2.80
CA ASN A 75 -13.22 -5.67 1.43
C ASN A 75 -13.46 -4.15 1.39
N GLY A 76 -13.82 -3.63 0.20
CA GLY A 76 -14.10 -2.21 0.03
C GLY A 76 -12.86 -1.36 0.29
N SER A 77 -13.05 -0.28 1.03
CA SER A 77 -11.98 0.63 1.44
C SER A 77 -10.95 0.01 2.40
N ASN A 78 -11.12 -1.24 2.85
CA ASN A 78 -10.10 -1.93 3.65
C ASN A 78 -8.98 -2.57 2.81
N LEU A 79 -9.14 -2.63 1.48
CA LEU A 79 -8.13 -3.12 0.51
C LEU A 79 -7.55 -4.51 0.83
N GLY A 80 -8.28 -5.32 1.61
CA GLY A 80 -7.83 -6.61 2.11
C GLY A 80 -6.77 -6.57 3.21
N TYR A 81 -6.31 -5.40 3.66
CA TYR A 81 -5.37 -5.27 4.79
C TYR A 81 -6.03 -4.72 6.07
N GLY A 82 -7.12 -3.96 5.95
CA GLY A 82 -7.85 -3.45 7.10
C GLY A 82 -8.35 -4.59 7.98
N GLY A 83 -7.98 -4.57 9.26
CA GLY A 83 -8.21 -5.65 10.22
C GLY A 83 -7.03 -6.63 10.40
N ILE A 84 -5.96 -6.52 9.61
CA ILE A 84 -4.74 -7.31 9.84
C ILE A 84 -3.91 -6.65 10.95
N ASP A 85 -3.81 -7.33 12.08
CA ASP A 85 -2.96 -6.93 13.22
C ASP A 85 -1.48 -6.97 12.86
N ASN A 86 -0.65 -6.24 13.61
CA ASN A 86 0.82 -6.30 13.49
C ASN A 86 1.30 -6.18 12.04
N SER A 87 0.85 -5.11 11.38
CA SER A 87 1.06 -4.92 9.95
C SER A 87 1.37 -3.48 9.53
N ILE A 88 2.00 -3.37 8.37
CA ILE A 88 2.15 -2.15 7.61
C ILE A 88 1.63 -2.41 6.21
N ALA A 89 0.77 -1.52 5.72
CA ALA A 89 0.22 -1.58 4.38
C ALA A 89 0.71 -0.37 3.57
N PHE A 90 1.19 -0.65 2.35
CA PHE A 90 1.53 0.32 1.33
C PHE A 90 0.39 0.30 0.31
N GLU A 91 -0.62 1.09 0.62
CA GLU A 91 -1.87 1.20 -0.11
C GLU A 91 -1.70 1.97 -1.41
N LEU A 92 -2.26 1.44 -2.49
CA LEU A 92 -2.45 2.06 -3.78
C LEU A 92 -3.96 2.19 -4.02
N ASP A 93 -4.50 3.33 -3.61
CA ASP A 93 -5.93 3.61 -3.62
C ASP A 93 -6.35 4.31 -4.92
N THR A 94 -7.46 3.86 -5.48
CA THR A 94 -8.07 4.35 -6.72
C THR A 94 -9.47 4.92 -6.50
N TRP A 95 -9.99 4.78 -5.30
CA TRP A 95 -11.30 5.27 -4.88
C TRP A 95 -11.15 6.43 -3.89
N TYR A 96 -12.21 7.21 -3.71
CA TYR A 96 -12.21 8.35 -2.80
C TYR A 96 -13.23 8.11 -1.69
N ASN A 97 -12.74 7.95 -0.47
CA ASN A 97 -13.54 7.82 0.74
C ASN A 97 -13.33 9.06 1.64
N ALA A 98 -14.22 10.05 1.51
CA ALA A 98 -14.16 11.30 2.28
C ALA A 98 -14.09 11.07 3.81
N ASN A 99 -14.76 10.03 4.31
CA ASN A 99 -14.77 9.66 5.72
C ASN A 99 -13.44 9.08 6.23
N LEU A 100 -12.56 8.63 5.33
CA LEU A 100 -11.22 8.11 5.64
C LEU A 100 -10.13 9.17 5.49
N GLY A 101 -10.49 10.34 4.94
CA GLY A 101 -9.58 11.47 4.75
C GLY A 101 -8.69 11.33 3.51
N ASP A 102 -9.22 10.69 2.48
CA ASP A 102 -8.54 10.51 1.21
C ASP A 102 -8.42 11.82 0.45
N VAL A 103 -7.44 11.85 -0.45
CA VAL A 103 -7.41 12.84 -1.52
C VAL A 103 -8.30 12.35 -2.66
N TYR A 104 -8.85 13.27 -3.45
CA TYR A 104 -9.81 12.90 -4.51
C TYR A 104 -9.19 12.07 -5.64
N LEU A 105 -7.89 12.24 -5.88
CA LEU A 105 -7.11 11.51 -6.88
C LEU A 105 -6.63 10.16 -6.34
N ASN A 106 -6.19 9.28 -7.24
CA ASN A 106 -5.47 8.08 -6.84
C ASN A 106 -4.27 8.47 -5.97
N HIS A 107 -4.00 7.68 -4.94
CA HIS A 107 -2.94 8.02 -3.99
C HIS A 107 -2.27 6.79 -3.42
N LEU A 108 -1.05 7.02 -2.92
CA LEU A 108 -0.27 6.05 -2.18
C LEU A 108 -0.35 6.48 -0.73
N ALA A 109 -0.67 5.55 0.16
CA ALA A 109 -0.60 5.80 1.59
C ALA A 109 0.08 4.64 2.31
N VAL A 110 0.77 4.95 3.41
CA VAL A 110 1.37 3.96 4.29
C VAL A 110 0.62 3.97 5.60
N HIS A 111 0.01 2.84 5.92
CA HIS A 111 -0.86 2.66 7.09
C HIS A 111 -0.28 1.65 8.06
N THR A 112 -0.25 2.00 9.35
CA THR A 112 0.05 1.06 10.43
C THR A 112 -0.57 1.52 11.75
N MET A 113 -1.00 0.54 12.54
CA MET A 113 -1.40 0.70 13.94
C MET A 113 -0.40 -0.02 14.88
N GLY A 114 0.81 -0.29 14.38
CA GLY A 114 1.79 -1.11 15.07
C GLY A 114 1.28 -2.54 15.22
N THR A 115 1.21 -3.04 16.45
CA THR A 115 0.71 -4.39 16.77
C THR A 115 -0.82 -4.50 16.80
N GLU A 116 -1.56 -3.39 16.80
CA GLU A 116 -3.03 -3.39 16.74
C GLU A 116 -3.56 -3.63 15.32
N GLN A 117 -4.89 -3.79 15.20
CA GLN A 117 -5.55 -3.96 13.91
C GLN A 117 -5.31 -2.74 13.02
N ASN A 118 -4.77 -2.96 11.82
CA ASN A 118 -4.54 -1.89 10.87
C ASN A 118 -5.85 -1.44 10.21
N GLU A 119 -5.87 -0.21 9.69
CA GLU A 119 -7.05 0.41 9.08
C GLU A 119 -6.64 1.40 7.97
N PRO A 120 -7.53 1.82 7.06
CA PRO A 120 -7.22 2.75 5.97
C PRO A 120 -7.41 4.25 6.31
N SER A 121 -7.79 4.60 7.55
CA SER A 121 -8.13 6.00 7.85
C SER A 121 -6.89 6.88 8.16
N LEU A 122 -7.12 8.20 8.26
CA LEU A 122 -6.15 9.16 8.80
C LEU A 122 -5.51 8.71 10.12
N ARG A 123 -6.21 7.92 10.92
CA ARG A 123 -5.70 7.45 12.21
C ARG A 123 -4.48 6.57 12.02
N SER A 124 -4.41 5.64 11.08
CA SER A 124 -3.24 4.75 10.90
C SER A 124 -2.20 5.30 9.92
N ARG A 125 -2.53 6.35 9.16
CA ARG A 125 -1.68 6.89 8.09
C ARG A 125 -0.41 7.55 8.62
N ILE A 126 0.75 7.01 8.25
CA ILE A 126 2.07 7.56 8.64
C ILE A 126 2.74 8.34 7.52
N ALA A 127 2.45 8.03 6.26
CA ALA A 127 2.95 8.73 5.08
C ALA A 127 1.94 8.62 3.93
N HIS A 128 1.94 9.57 3.00
CA HIS A 128 1.11 9.51 1.79
C HIS A 128 1.64 10.43 0.70
N THR A 129 1.27 10.17 -0.55
CA THR A 129 1.51 11.06 -1.69
C THR A 129 0.44 10.85 -2.76
N SER A 130 0.09 11.92 -3.46
CA SER A 130 -0.75 11.88 -4.65
C SER A 130 0.05 12.15 -5.94
N ALA A 131 1.39 12.12 -5.85
CA ALA A 131 2.29 12.30 -6.99
C ALA A 131 2.41 10.99 -7.79
N LEU A 132 1.26 10.45 -8.22
CA LEU A 132 1.14 9.21 -8.98
C LEU A 132 0.38 9.47 -10.29
N PRO A 133 0.58 8.65 -11.33
CA PRO A 133 -0.34 8.61 -12.46
C PRO A 133 -1.70 8.01 -12.06
N ASN A 134 -2.63 8.01 -13.01
CA ASN A 134 -3.85 7.24 -12.86
C ASN A 134 -3.55 5.73 -12.91
N LEU A 135 -3.45 5.11 -11.73
CA LEU A 135 -3.21 3.66 -11.55
C LEU A 135 -4.20 2.73 -12.27
N ALA A 136 -5.41 3.21 -12.59
CA ALA A 136 -6.50 2.43 -13.21
C ALA A 136 -6.67 2.76 -14.71
N ASP A 137 -5.58 3.12 -15.39
CA ASP A 137 -5.55 3.46 -16.81
C ASP A 137 -5.40 2.25 -17.75
N GLY A 138 -5.17 1.05 -17.20
CA GLY A 138 -4.95 -0.20 -17.94
C GLY A 138 -3.51 -0.44 -18.39
N ASN A 139 -2.60 0.50 -18.12
CA ASN A 139 -1.17 0.34 -18.36
C ASN A 139 -0.50 -0.47 -17.24
N VAL A 140 0.74 -0.89 -17.49
CA VAL A 140 1.56 -1.55 -16.48
C VAL A 140 2.31 -0.47 -15.71
N HIS A 141 2.19 -0.50 -14.39
CA HIS A 141 2.97 0.33 -13.47
C HIS A 141 4.01 -0.51 -12.74
N THR A 142 5.10 0.12 -12.33
CA THR A 142 6.14 -0.54 -11.52
C THR A 142 6.41 0.23 -10.25
N MET A 143 6.31 -0.44 -9.10
CA MET A 143 6.61 0.16 -7.81
C MET A 143 7.83 -0.50 -7.19
N ARG A 144 8.75 0.31 -6.66
CA ARG A 144 9.87 -0.15 -5.84
C ARG A 144 9.72 0.42 -4.44
N ILE A 145 9.92 -0.41 -3.43
CA ILE A 145 10.01 0.00 -2.02
C ILE A 145 11.37 -0.44 -1.50
N ARG A 146 12.07 0.49 -0.84
CA ARG A 146 13.34 0.20 -0.15
C ARG A 146 13.25 0.65 1.30
N TYR A 147 13.56 -0.26 2.20
CA TYR A 147 13.79 0.03 3.61
C TYR A 147 15.29 -0.06 3.92
N GLU A 148 15.84 1.02 4.46
CA GLU A 148 17.20 1.05 5.00
C GLU A 148 17.15 1.28 6.51
N VAL A 149 17.99 0.56 7.25
CA VAL A 149 18.07 0.66 8.72
C VAL A 149 18.79 1.92 9.22
N TRP A 150 19.28 2.77 8.31
CA TRP A 150 19.89 4.06 8.60
C TRP A 150 19.38 5.12 7.63
N ILE A 151 19.15 6.33 8.15
CA ILE A 151 18.82 7.47 7.31
C ILE A 151 20.09 8.15 6.78
N ARG A 152 20.16 8.30 5.45
CA ARG A 152 21.27 9.01 4.79
C ARG A 152 20.93 10.51 4.67
N PRO A 153 21.89 11.43 4.87
CA PRO A 153 21.64 12.87 4.74
C PRO A 153 21.02 13.28 3.40
N GLU A 154 21.41 12.60 2.32
CA GLU A 154 20.92 12.89 0.96
C GLU A 154 19.42 12.62 0.83
N VAL A 155 18.90 11.63 1.56
CA VAL A 155 17.46 11.33 1.55
C VAL A 155 16.66 12.45 2.22
N VAL A 156 17.16 13.00 3.32
CA VAL A 156 16.48 14.09 4.05
C VAL A 156 16.43 15.38 3.23
N GLN A 157 17.40 15.57 2.33
CA GLN A 157 17.48 16.73 1.45
C GLN A 157 16.67 16.58 0.16
N ASP A 158 16.18 15.37 -0.14
CA ASP A 158 15.39 15.11 -1.34
C ASP A 158 13.95 15.66 -1.20
N PRO A 159 13.37 16.27 -2.26
CA PRO A 159 12.01 16.81 -2.21
C PRO A 159 10.90 15.78 -1.89
N SER A 160 11.16 14.48 -2.07
CA SER A 160 10.23 13.41 -1.70
C SER A 160 10.17 13.14 -0.19
N TYR A 161 11.09 13.71 0.60
CA TYR A 161 11.17 13.46 2.02
C TYR A 161 10.02 14.13 2.78
N PHE A 162 9.26 13.30 3.48
CA PHE A 162 8.09 13.67 4.25
C PHE A 162 8.18 13.07 5.65
N ALA A 163 8.15 13.92 6.68
CA ALA A 163 8.12 13.49 8.06
C ALA A 163 6.82 13.96 8.72
N SER A 164 5.82 13.08 8.81
CA SER A 164 4.60 13.37 9.55
C SER A 164 4.86 13.35 11.06
N PRO A 165 4.09 14.10 11.87
CA PRO A 165 4.15 13.99 13.33
C PRO A 165 4.00 12.55 13.82
N ARG A 166 3.17 11.75 13.14
CA ARG A 166 2.95 10.34 13.48
C ARG A 166 4.14 9.46 13.12
N ALA A 167 4.75 9.65 11.94
CA ALA A 167 5.97 8.93 11.57
C ALA A 167 7.08 9.15 12.61
N ILE A 168 7.22 10.37 13.13
CA ILE A 168 8.21 10.69 14.17
C ILE A 168 7.86 10.06 15.53
N GLN A 169 6.57 10.01 15.91
CA GLN A 169 6.14 9.38 17.18
C GLN A 169 6.51 7.90 17.27
N VAL A 170 6.63 7.22 16.13
CA VAL A 170 7.00 5.80 16.05
C VAL A 170 8.53 5.61 16.14
N LEU A 171 9.33 6.68 16.07
CA LEU A 171 10.80 6.58 16.00
C LEU A 171 11.46 7.09 17.28
N LYS A 172 11.85 6.17 18.16
CA LYS A 172 12.42 6.53 19.48
C LYS A 172 13.95 6.44 19.55
N ARG A 173 14.61 5.60 18.74
CA ARG A 173 16.02 5.21 19.01
C ARG A 173 16.95 5.23 17.80
N ARG A 174 16.54 4.68 16.66
CA ARG A 174 17.36 4.60 15.44
C ARG A 174 16.47 4.78 14.21
N PRO A 175 16.32 6.01 13.68
CA PRO A 175 15.51 6.19 12.49
C PRO A 175 16.24 5.57 11.30
N GLY A 176 15.65 4.50 10.76
CA GLY A 176 15.88 4.11 9.39
C GLY A 176 15.06 4.99 8.45
N ASN A 177 14.96 4.57 7.21
CA ASN A 177 14.27 5.32 6.19
C ASN A 177 13.58 4.36 5.21
N MET A 178 12.36 4.72 4.82
CA MET A 178 11.59 4.04 3.79
C MET A 178 11.51 4.95 2.57
N GLN A 179 11.77 4.40 1.38
CA GLN A 179 11.66 5.11 0.10
C GLN A 179 10.80 4.31 -0.87
N ILE A 180 10.00 5.03 -1.64
CA ILE A 180 9.06 4.44 -2.59
C ILE A 180 9.21 5.16 -3.93
N TRP A 181 9.33 4.40 -5.01
CA TRP A 181 9.39 4.87 -6.39
C TRP A 181 8.21 4.30 -7.18
N MET A 182 7.77 5.05 -8.20
CA MET A 182 6.73 4.63 -9.13
C MET A 182 7.18 4.91 -10.57
N ASP A 183 6.99 3.93 -11.44
CA ASP A 183 7.21 3.93 -12.90
C ASP A 183 8.63 4.21 -13.39
N ASP A 184 9.06 5.48 -13.50
CA ASP A 184 10.39 5.80 -14.06
C ASP A 184 11.55 5.30 -13.18
N LEU A 185 11.30 5.16 -11.88
CA LEU A 185 12.24 4.73 -10.84
C LEU A 185 13.50 5.62 -10.71
N ASP A 186 13.50 6.81 -11.32
CA ASP A 186 14.62 7.75 -11.31
C ASP A 186 14.73 8.46 -9.97
N ARG A 187 13.59 8.84 -9.38
CA ARG A 187 13.52 9.51 -8.07
C ARG A 187 12.39 8.95 -7.22
N PRO A 188 12.56 8.88 -5.89
CA PRO A 188 11.48 8.47 -5.01
C PRO A 188 10.33 9.46 -5.10
N ILE A 189 9.10 8.95 -5.06
CA ILE A 189 7.86 9.74 -4.97
C ILE A 189 7.47 10.01 -3.52
N LEU A 190 8.04 9.23 -2.58
CA LEU A 190 7.82 9.35 -1.16
C LEU A 190 9.00 8.75 -0.41
N SER A 191 9.60 9.53 0.49
CA SER A 191 10.59 9.07 1.46
C SER A 191 10.14 9.48 2.86
N PHE A 192 10.29 8.64 3.87
CA PHE A 192 9.91 8.99 5.24
C PHE A 192 10.74 8.21 6.27
N PRO A 193 10.97 8.79 7.45
CA PRO A 193 11.74 8.12 8.47
C PRO A 193 10.92 6.94 9.00
N PHE A 194 11.57 5.78 9.18
CA PHE A 194 10.89 4.53 9.48
C PHE A 194 11.79 3.55 10.23
N ASN A 195 11.24 2.78 11.18
CA ASN A 195 11.97 1.71 11.86
C ASN A 195 11.00 0.56 12.13
N ILE A 196 11.17 -0.55 11.41
CA ILE A 196 10.22 -1.66 11.47
C ILE A 196 10.20 -2.36 12.83
N ASP A 197 11.33 -2.41 13.53
CA ASP A 197 11.45 -3.06 14.86
C ASP A 197 10.76 -2.26 15.98
N GLU A 198 10.53 -0.96 15.77
CA GLU A 198 9.76 -0.11 16.70
C GLU A 198 8.25 -0.09 16.34
N VAL A 199 7.89 -0.55 15.14
CA VAL A 199 6.51 -0.58 14.63
C VAL A 199 5.87 -1.95 14.86
N LEU A 200 6.57 -3.02 14.50
CA LEU A 200 6.05 -4.38 14.47
C LEU A 200 6.72 -5.26 15.52
N SER A 201 5.95 -6.20 16.06
CA SER A 201 6.47 -7.30 16.86
C SER A 201 6.92 -8.42 15.92
N LEU A 202 8.23 -8.53 15.65
CA LEU A 202 8.76 -9.46 14.65
C LEU A 202 9.37 -10.71 15.27
N THR A 203 9.00 -11.87 14.74
CA THR A 203 9.63 -13.15 15.11
C THR A 203 11.00 -13.28 14.44
N SER A 204 12.08 -13.13 15.21
CA SER A 204 13.47 -13.19 14.72
C SER A 204 13.76 -12.21 13.58
N GLY A 205 13.06 -11.06 13.53
CA GLY A 205 13.22 -10.06 12.49
C GLY A 205 12.58 -10.41 11.14
N HIS A 206 11.70 -11.42 11.11
CA HIS A 206 10.99 -11.83 9.91
C HIS A 206 9.51 -11.46 9.97
N ALA A 207 8.90 -11.30 8.80
CA ALA A 207 7.48 -11.07 8.61
C ALA A 207 7.02 -11.74 7.31
N TRP A 208 5.73 -12.06 7.20
CA TRP A 208 5.14 -12.37 5.91
C TRP A 208 5.03 -11.09 5.09
N VAL A 209 5.37 -11.20 3.81
CA VAL A 209 5.25 -10.12 2.84
C VAL A 209 4.44 -10.60 1.65
N GLY A 210 3.63 -9.71 1.10
CA GLY A 210 2.67 -10.09 0.07
C GLY A 210 1.78 -8.95 -0.37
N PHE A 211 0.68 -9.30 -1.02
CA PHE A 211 -0.26 -8.34 -1.57
C PHE A 211 -1.68 -8.64 -1.14
N THR A 212 -2.45 -7.58 -0.92
CA THR A 212 -3.89 -7.64 -0.72
C THR A 212 -4.58 -6.77 -1.77
N ALA A 213 -5.83 -7.08 -2.09
CA ALA A 213 -6.66 -6.19 -2.89
C ALA A 213 -8.13 -6.41 -2.56
N SER A 214 -8.94 -5.39 -2.80
CA SER A 214 -10.39 -5.53 -2.78
C SER A 214 -11.12 -4.63 -3.75
N THR A 215 -12.37 -4.99 -3.93
CA THR A 215 -13.41 -4.20 -4.57
C THR A 215 -14.53 -3.94 -3.57
N GLY A 216 -15.38 -2.97 -3.91
CA GLY A 216 -16.49 -2.52 -3.07
C GLY A 216 -17.78 -2.49 -3.87
N SER A 217 -18.50 -1.36 -3.80
CA SER A 217 -19.70 -1.10 -4.61
C SER A 217 -19.38 -0.90 -6.10
N VAL A 218 -18.11 -0.64 -6.42
CA VAL A 218 -17.53 -0.71 -7.76
C VAL A 218 -16.46 -1.79 -7.80
N SER A 219 -16.13 -2.29 -8.98
CA SER A 219 -15.12 -3.33 -9.15
C SER A 219 -14.11 -2.97 -10.23
N GLN A 220 -12.95 -3.58 -10.11
CA GLN A 220 -11.87 -3.58 -11.10
C GLN A 220 -11.00 -4.82 -10.88
N VAL A 221 -10.06 -5.03 -11.78
CA VAL A 221 -9.12 -6.15 -11.74
C VAL A 221 -7.79 -5.66 -11.21
N HIS A 222 -7.19 -6.40 -10.29
CA HIS A 222 -5.84 -6.13 -9.77
C HIS A 222 -4.92 -7.30 -10.10
N GLU A 223 -3.91 -7.05 -10.92
CA GLU A 223 -2.93 -8.06 -11.33
C GLU A 223 -1.51 -7.67 -10.91
N ILE A 224 -0.81 -8.59 -10.25
CA ILE A 224 0.65 -8.53 -10.09
C ILE A 224 1.28 -9.31 -11.24
N LEU A 225 2.12 -8.66 -12.04
CA LEU A 225 2.73 -9.20 -13.25
C LEU A 225 4.15 -9.72 -13.01
N SER A 226 4.89 -9.07 -12.11
CA SER A 226 6.24 -9.46 -11.68
C SER A 226 6.42 -9.06 -10.22
N TRP A 227 7.28 -9.77 -9.50
CA TRP A 227 7.63 -9.44 -8.13
C TRP A 227 9.00 -9.99 -7.77
N THR A 228 9.83 -9.15 -7.17
CA THR A 228 11.11 -9.49 -6.56
C THR A 228 11.16 -8.93 -5.14
N PHE A 229 11.73 -9.71 -4.21
CA PHE A 229 12.01 -9.30 -2.84
C PHE A 229 13.45 -9.71 -2.50
N GLN A 230 14.22 -8.81 -1.90
CA GLN A 230 15.62 -9.01 -1.52
C GLN A 230 15.86 -8.37 -0.15
N ASP A 231 16.59 -9.05 0.73
CA ASP A 231 16.98 -8.63 2.08
C ASP A 231 18.50 -8.38 2.22
#